data_AF-A0AAE1DNK3-F1
#
_entry.id   AF-A0AAE1DNK3-F1
#
_cell.length_a   1.000
_cell.length_b   1.000
_cell.length_c   1.000
_cell.angle_alpha   90.00
_cell.angle_beta   90.00
_cell.angle_gamma   90.00
#
_symmetry.space_group_name_H-M   'P 1'
#
loop_
_entity.id
_entity.type
_entity.pdbx_description
1 polymer ?
#
loop_
_entity_poly.entity_id
_entity_poly.type
_entity_poly.pdbx_seq_one_letter_code
_entity_poly.pdbx_strand_id
1 'polypeptide(L)'
;LEERWYALLYDPAISTIAMEAARQLHSDTVATIQGKALYSNAEEKLLSTVTSGSQPSLDTFQSLLQQHPDVFHPARTAKTLQCHWLLMKQYHLLPDQTVQPMPRGDHILNLSDIEDFMNDEDIG
;
A
#
# COMPACT_ATOMS: atom_id res chain seq x y z
N LEU A 1 -14.09 -20.46 21.43
CA LEU A 1 -12.96 -19.89 20.65
C LEU A 1 -11.94 -19.25 21.59
N GLU A 2 -12.41 -18.47 22.57
CA GLU A 2 -11.59 -17.82 23.60
C GLU A 2 -10.72 -18.81 24.42
N GLU A 3 -11.27 -19.94 24.84
CA GLU A 3 -10.50 -20.99 25.56
C GLU A 3 -9.33 -21.57 24.75
N ARG A 4 -9.46 -21.64 23.41
CA ARG A 4 -8.38 -22.12 22.53
C ARG A 4 -7.28 -21.09 22.37
N TRP A 5 -7.63 -19.81 22.24
CA TRP A 5 -6.66 -18.73 22.22
C TRP A 5 -5.96 -18.59 23.57
N TYR A 6 -6.70 -18.78 24.67
CA TYR A 6 -6.14 -18.78 26.01
C TYR A 6 -5.13 -19.92 26.17
N ALA A 7 -5.51 -21.14 25.81
CA ALA A 7 -4.60 -22.29 25.85
C ALA A 7 -3.37 -22.08 24.95
N LEU A 8 -3.55 -21.58 23.73
CA LEU A 8 -2.44 -21.31 22.81
C LEU A 8 -1.43 -20.28 23.36
N LEU A 9 -1.92 -19.26 24.07
CA LEU A 9 -1.09 -18.16 24.58
C LEU A 9 -0.50 -18.43 25.97
N TYR A 10 -1.25 -19.09 26.85
CA TYR A 10 -0.94 -19.18 28.28
C TYR A 10 -0.63 -20.60 28.77
N ASP A 11 -0.99 -21.65 28.03
CA ASP A 11 -0.52 -23.00 28.36
C ASP A 11 0.94 -23.14 27.87
N PRO A 12 1.92 -23.33 28.77
CA PRO A 12 3.33 -23.40 28.39
C PRO A 12 3.64 -24.54 27.43
N ALA A 13 2.92 -25.67 27.52
CA ALA A 13 3.15 -26.81 26.66
C ALA A 13 2.64 -26.53 25.24
N ILE A 14 1.42 -26.00 25.12
CA ILE A 14 0.82 -25.68 23.82
C ILE A 14 1.56 -24.50 23.17
N SER A 15 1.92 -23.48 23.94
CA SER A 15 2.68 -22.32 23.47
C SER A 15 4.06 -22.74 22.92
N THR A 16 4.77 -23.63 23.62
CA THR A 16 6.07 -24.13 23.15
C THR A 16 5.94 -24.91 21.84
N ILE A 17 4.96 -25.83 21.75
CA ILE A 17 4.72 -26.61 20.53
C ILE A 17 4.34 -25.69 19.36
N ALA A 18 3.50 -24.68 19.60
CA ALA A 18 3.13 -23.70 18.59
C ALA A 18 4.33 -22.87 18.11
N MET A 19 5.22 -22.46 19.03
CA MET A 19 6.46 -21.75 18.68
C MET A 19 7.43 -22.63 17.90
N GLU A 20 7.56 -23.91 18.24
CA GLU A 20 8.38 -24.87 17.48
C GLU A 20 7.83 -25.09 16.07
N ALA A 21 6.52 -25.28 15.94
CA ALA A 21 5.85 -25.39 14.65
C ALA A 21 6.05 -24.11 13.80
N ALA A 22 5.95 -22.93 14.42
CA ALA A 22 6.20 -21.65 13.74
C ALA A 22 7.65 -21.52 13.25
N ARG A 23 8.64 -22.04 13.99
CA ARG A 23 10.06 -22.05 13.58
C ARG A 23 10.36 -23.06 12.46
N GLN A 24 9.57 -24.13 12.38
CA GLN A 24 9.72 -25.17 11.35
C GLN A 24 8.96 -24.87 10.05
N LEU A 25 8.32 -23.70 9.94
CA LEU A 25 7.65 -23.29 8.71
C LEU A 25 8.62 -23.27 7.53
N HIS A 26 8.12 -23.71 6.38
CA HIS A 26 8.91 -23.73 5.15
C HIS A 26 9.28 -22.29 4.72
N SER A 27 10.45 -22.12 4.11
CA SER A 27 10.97 -20.81 3.67
C SER A 27 9.97 -20.05 2.81
N ASP A 28 9.26 -20.75 1.93
CA ASP A 28 8.28 -20.13 1.04
C ASP A 28 7.04 -19.62 1.79
N THR A 29 6.61 -20.34 2.84
CA THR A 29 5.52 -19.90 3.72
C THR A 29 5.93 -18.65 4.50
N VAL A 30 7.16 -18.63 5.02
CA VAL A 30 7.72 -17.46 5.71
C VAL A 30 7.81 -16.28 4.75
N ALA A 31 8.33 -16.47 3.54
CA ALA A 31 8.41 -15.42 2.51
C ALA A 31 7.02 -14.89 2.12
N THR A 32 6.02 -15.76 2.02
CA THR A 32 4.64 -15.36 1.74
C THR A 32 4.04 -14.53 2.87
N ILE A 33 4.27 -14.92 4.13
CA ILE A 33 3.81 -14.17 5.31
C ILE A 33 4.51 -12.80 5.36
N GLN A 34 5.82 -12.78 5.18
CA GLN A 34 6.62 -11.55 5.16
C GLN A 34 6.24 -10.62 4.00
N GLY A 35 5.87 -11.16 2.84
CA GLY A 35 5.35 -10.38 1.71
C GLY A 35 4.01 -9.69 2.01
N LYS A 36 3.24 -10.23 2.97
CA LYS A 36 2.00 -9.64 3.49
C LYS A 36 2.21 -8.75 4.71
N ALA A 37 3.45 -8.55 5.15
CA ALA A 37 3.75 -7.64 6.26
C ALA A 37 3.28 -6.23 5.89
N LEU A 38 2.62 -5.55 6.83
CA LEU A 38 2.16 -4.18 6.68
C LEU A 38 3.33 -3.23 6.42
N TYR A 39 3.08 -2.16 5.66
CA TYR A 39 4.06 -1.10 5.48
C TYR A 39 4.14 -0.25 6.74
N SER A 40 5.36 0.07 7.16
CA SER A 40 5.59 1.00 8.26
C SER A 40 5.42 2.45 7.79
N ASN A 41 5.10 3.36 8.72
CA ASN A 41 5.02 4.80 8.42
C ASN A 41 6.31 5.35 7.80
N ALA A 42 7.48 4.77 8.15
CA ALA A 42 8.76 5.17 7.58
C ALA A 42 8.91 4.73 6.11
N GLU A 43 8.50 3.50 5.79
CA GLU A 43 8.43 3.01 4.40
C GLU A 43 7.49 3.88 3.57
N GLU A 44 6.29 4.16 4.08
CA GLU A 44 5.29 4.96 3.37
C GLU A 44 5.75 6.40 3.15
N LYS A 45 6.50 6.98 4.09
CA LYS A 45 7.10 8.30 3.94
C LYS A 45 8.17 8.35 2.84
N LEU A 46 8.91 7.26 2.63
CA LEU A 46 9.85 7.17 1.50
C LEU A 46 9.11 6.92 0.18
N LEU A 47 8.08 6.09 0.18
CA LEU A 47 7.23 5.88 -0.99
C LEU A 47 6.52 7.17 -1.44
N SER A 48 6.14 8.03 -0.48
CA SER A 48 5.47 9.29 -0.78
C SER A 48 6.38 10.38 -1.36
N THR A 49 7.70 10.19 -1.40
CA THR A 49 8.60 11.09 -2.13
C THR A 49 8.47 10.93 -3.64
N VAL A 50 7.90 9.81 -4.12
CA VAL A 50 7.58 9.58 -5.53
C VAL A 50 6.27 10.27 -5.86
N THR A 51 6.33 11.32 -6.67
CA THR A 51 5.18 12.18 -6.99
C THR A 51 4.10 11.43 -7.77
N SER A 52 2.84 11.65 -7.42
CA SER A 52 1.67 11.03 -8.07
C SER A 52 1.58 11.31 -9.58
N GLY A 53 2.04 12.49 -10.02
CA GLY A 53 2.09 12.89 -11.43
C GLY A 53 3.23 12.26 -12.24
N SER A 54 4.20 11.61 -11.58
CA SER A 54 5.25 10.88 -12.29
C SER A 54 4.76 9.53 -12.82
N GLN A 55 5.43 9.01 -13.84
CA GLN A 55 5.27 7.63 -14.32
C GLN A 55 6.52 6.83 -13.91
N PRO A 56 6.67 6.50 -12.61
CA PRO A 56 7.88 5.86 -12.11
C PRO A 56 8.02 4.45 -12.67
N SER A 57 9.19 4.15 -13.23
CA SER A 57 9.55 2.80 -13.66
C SER A 57 9.87 1.91 -12.46
N LEU A 58 9.93 0.59 -12.69
CA LEU A 58 10.33 -0.38 -11.66
C LEU A 58 11.72 -0.06 -11.08
N ASP A 59 12.64 0.45 -11.90
CA ASP A 59 13.99 0.86 -11.50
C ASP A 59 14.00 1.97 -10.45
N THR A 60 12.98 2.85 -10.45
CA THR A 60 12.84 3.91 -9.45
C THR A 60 12.66 3.30 -8.06
N PHE A 61 11.78 2.30 -7.95
CA PHE A 61 11.54 1.58 -6.69
C PHE A 61 12.68 0.65 -6.31
N GLN A 62 13.37 0.07 -7.30
CA GLN A 62 14.60 -0.72 -7.07
C GLN A 62 15.71 0.16 -6.46
N SER A 63 15.89 1.36 -6.99
CA SER A 63 16.85 2.34 -6.47
C SER A 63 16.47 2.80 -5.06
N LEU A 64 15.18 3.06 -4.81
CA LEU A 64 14.68 3.44 -3.50
C LEU A 64 14.95 2.38 -2.42
N LEU A 65 14.77 1.09 -2.76
CA LEU A 65 15.11 -0.03 -1.88
C LEU A 65 16.60 -0.09 -1.56
N GLN A 66 17.45 0.09 -2.58
CA GLN A 66 18.90 0.02 -2.42
C GLN A 66 19.47 1.21 -1.63
N GLN A 67 18.83 2.38 -1.71
CA GLN A 67 19.23 3.57 -0.98
C GLN A 67 18.83 3.51 0.50
N HIS A 68 17.77 2.76 0.84
CA HIS A 68 17.23 2.69 2.21
C HIS A 68 17.00 1.25 2.70
N PRO A 69 18.01 0.36 2.67
CA PRO A 69 17.86 -1.04 3.06
C PRO A 69 17.50 -1.19 4.55
N ASP A 70 17.82 -0.20 5.37
CA ASP A 70 17.58 -0.19 6.81
C ASP A 70 16.12 0.12 7.16
N VAL A 71 15.40 0.76 6.24
CA VAL A 71 14.01 1.22 6.44
C VAL A 71 13.01 0.24 5.86
N PHE A 72 13.30 -0.32 4.70
CA PHE A 72 12.41 -1.27 4.04
C PHE A 72 12.53 -2.67 4.65
N HIS A 73 11.40 -3.36 4.77
CA HIS A 73 11.41 -4.74 5.23
C HIS A 73 12.20 -5.64 4.23
N PRO A 74 13.04 -6.61 4.67
CA PRO A 74 13.88 -7.40 3.78
C PRO A 74 13.14 -8.18 2.68
N ALA A 75 11.88 -8.50 2.92
CA ALA A 75 11.00 -9.17 1.95
C ALA A 75 10.38 -8.23 0.90
N ARG A 76 10.66 -6.92 0.95
CA ARG A 76 10.17 -5.96 -0.05
C ARG A 76 10.91 -6.12 -1.37
N THR A 77 10.15 -5.97 -2.45
CA THR A 77 10.67 -5.95 -3.81
C THR A 77 10.22 -4.68 -4.51
N ALA A 78 10.92 -4.28 -5.58
CA ALA A 78 10.52 -3.11 -6.37
C ALA A 78 9.05 -3.22 -6.84
N LYS A 79 8.62 -4.45 -7.16
CA LYS A 79 7.24 -4.74 -7.58
C LYS A 79 6.23 -4.50 -6.44
N THR A 80 6.52 -4.97 -5.23
CA THR A 80 5.60 -4.75 -4.09
C THR A 80 5.49 -3.28 -3.74
N LEU A 81 6.61 -2.54 -3.80
CA LEU A 81 6.62 -1.09 -3.59
C LEU A 81 5.80 -0.35 -4.65
N GLN A 82 5.99 -0.70 -5.93
CA GLN A 82 5.20 -0.13 -7.02
C GLN A 82 3.71 -0.39 -6.85
N CYS A 83 3.32 -1.63 -6.51
CA CYS A 83 1.94 -1.97 -6.23
C CYS A 83 1.37 -1.15 -5.04
N HIS A 84 2.13 -0.99 -3.96
CA HIS A 84 1.71 -0.19 -2.81
C HIS A 84 1.59 1.29 -3.16
N TRP A 85 2.56 1.85 -3.88
CA TRP A 85 2.50 3.23 -4.36
C TRP A 85 1.29 3.49 -5.26
N LEU A 86 0.96 2.56 -6.17
CA LEU A 86 -0.26 2.64 -6.98
C LEU A 86 -1.52 2.62 -6.11
N LEU A 87 -1.54 1.83 -5.04
CA LEU A 87 -2.63 1.78 -4.08
C LEU A 87 -2.77 3.11 -3.33
N MET A 88 -1.65 3.66 -2.84
CA MET A 88 -1.61 4.99 -2.20
C MET A 88 -2.13 6.06 -3.16
N LYS A 89 -1.70 6.01 -4.42
CA LYS A 89 -2.19 6.90 -5.48
C LYS A 89 -3.69 6.72 -5.71
N GLN A 90 -4.19 5.50 -5.80
CA GLN A 90 -5.62 5.24 -6.02
C GLN A 90 -6.49 5.77 -4.87
N TYR A 91 -6.01 5.71 -3.64
CA TYR A 91 -6.72 6.17 -2.45
C TYR A 91 -6.44 7.61 -2.04
N HIS A 92 -5.74 8.40 -2.89
CA HIS A 92 -5.38 9.79 -2.59
C HIS A 92 -4.57 9.95 -1.28
N LEU A 93 -3.70 8.98 -1.00
CA LEU A 93 -2.85 8.95 0.20
C LEU A 93 -1.48 9.60 -0.02
N LEU A 94 -1.11 9.93 -1.26
CA LEU A 94 0.12 10.68 -1.52
C LEU A 94 -0.08 12.17 -1.18
N PRO A 95 0.93 12.83 -0.60
CA PRO A 95 0.80 14.20 -0.08
C PRO A 95 0.56 15.26 -1.16
N ASP A 96 0.97 14.96 -2.40
CA ASP A 96 0.77 15.81 -3.57
C ASP A 96 -0.61 15.61 -4.23
N GLN A 97 -1.38 14.62 -3.78
CA GLN A 97 -2.76 14.42 -4.22
C GLN A 97 -3.68 15.34 -3.43
N THR A 98 -3.62 16.62 -3.76
CA THR A 98 -4.59 17.58 -3.26
C THR A 98 -5.97 17.17 -3.77
N VAL A 99 -6.82 16.65 -2.90
CA VAL A 99 -8.25 16.60 -3.15
C VAL A 99 -8.68 18.05 -3.28
N GLN A 100 -9.12 18.47 -4.46
CA GLN A 100 -9.83 19.75 -4.60
C GLN A 100 -10.89 19.74 -3.50
N PRO A 101 -10.88 20.68 -2.53
CA PRO A 101 -11.93 20.72 -1.53
C PRO A 101 -13.24 20.77 -2.30
N MET A 102 -14.11 19.78 -2.07
CA MET A 102 -15.43 19.71 -2.69
C MET A 102 -16.01 21.14 -2.65
N PRO A 103 -16.37 21.74 -3.81
CA PRO A 103 -16.81 23.12 -3.84
C PRO A 103 -17.96 23.29 -2.84
N ARG A 104 -17.68 23.96 -1.72
CA ARG A 104 -18.72 24.31 -0.75
C ARG A 104 -19.43 25.54 -1.32
N GLY A 105 -20.37 25.30 -2.21
CA GLY A 105 -21.24 26.33 -2.79
C GLY A 105 -21.60 26.06 -4.24
N ASP A 106 -22.83 25.60 -4.46
CA ASP A 106 -23.70 25.73 -5.65
C ASP A 106 -23.19 25.43 -7.08
N HIS A 107 -21.98 24.90 -7.25
CA HIS A 107 -21.51 24.40 -8.53
C HIS A 107 -20.88 23.01 -8.38
N ILE A 108 -21.76 22.04 -8.10
CA ILE A 108 -21.48 20.66 -8.50
C ILE A 108 -21.63 20.69 -10.02
N LEU A 109 -20.52 20.63 -10.75
CA LEU A 109 -20.55 20.30 -12.18
C LEU A 109 -21.31 18.98 -12.29
N ASN A 110 -22.55 19.07 -12.72
CA ASN A 110 -23.40 17.90 -12.88
C ASN A 110 -22.92 17.18 -14.13
N LEU A 111 -23.13 15.86 -14.21
CA LEU A 111 -22.79 15.09 -15.41
C LEU A 111 -23.45 15.67 -16.69
N SER A 112 -24.59 16.36 -16.53
CA SER A 112 -25.24 17.13 -17.60
C SER A 112 -24.40 18.27 -18.15
N ASP A 113 -23.63 18.97 -17.30
CA ASP A 113 -22.81 20.11 -17.74
C ASP A 113 -21.61 19.62 -18.56
N ILE A 114 -21.07 18.44 -18.23
CA ILE A 114 -19.97 17.81 -18.97
C ILE A 114 -20.43 17.31 -20.34
N GLU A 115 -21.65 16.79 -20.45
CA GLU A 115 -22.22 16.35 -21.74
C GLU A 115 -22.49 17.53 -22.70
N ASP A 116 -22.87 18.70 -22.19
CA ASP A 116 -23.06 19.91 -23.02
C ASP A 116 -21.73 20.45 -23.59
N PHE A 117 -20.62 20.37 -22.83
CA PHE A 117 -19.30 20.75 -23.34
C PHE A 117 -18.74 19.79 -24.41
N MET A 118 -19.16 18.52 -24.41
CA MET A 118 -18.71 17.53 -25.41
C MET A 118 -19.52 17.59 -26.71
N ASN A 119 -20.75 18.10 -26.68
CA ASN A 119 -21.59 18.22 -27.87
C ASN A 119 -21.29 19.47 -28.72
N ASP A 120 -20.67 20.51 -28.15
CA ASP A 120 -20.34 21.75 -28.87
C ASP A 120 -19.07 21.63 -29.75
N GLU A 121 -18.37 20.48 -29.69
CA GLU A 121 -17.20 20.17 -30.53
C GLU A 121 -17.58 19.54 -31.90
N ASP A 122 -18.85 19.26 -32.16
CA ASP A 122 -19.34 18.63 -33.42
C ASP A 122 -20.10 19.59 -34.36
N ILE A 123 -19.80 20.90 -34.33
CA ILE A 123 -20.31 21.84 -35.36
C ILE A 123 -19.22 22.81 -35.82
N GLY A 124 -18.31 22.30 -36.64
CA GLY A 124 -17.33 23.08 -37.42
C GLY A 124 -17.28 22.63 -38.87
#